data_AF-A0AAV5AEE7-F1
#
_entry.id   AF-A0AAV5AEE7-F1
#
_cell.length_a   1.000
_cell.length_b   1.000
_cell.length_c   1.000
_cell.angle_alpha   90.00
_cell.angle_beta   90.00
_cell.angle_gamma   90.00
#
_symmetry.space_group_name_H-M   'P 1'
#
loop_
_entity.id
_entity.type
_entity.pdbx_description
1 polymer ?
#
loop_
_entity_poly.entity_id
_entity_poly.type
_entity_poly.pdbx_seq_one_letter_code
_entity_poly.pdbx_strand_id
1 'polypeptide(L)'
;MNDSNQYSAVSQKEIQTDNADLQQPKSESLVPEMVDVIYDKGPRALAALLGGFFASVATFGYVNAFGVYQDFYTRFGTSSPSAISWIGSTQLFFMLAMGLVGGKLLDMGYFRHTIFIGSVIYVFCLFMLSLAHADKYYQIYLSQGLGMGIGAGLIYVPALAIQSHHWRTHRAAALGVVVTGSSLGGIIFPVMLNQLINGSVGFAWGVRASAFLNLGLLVLANILMTPNQALASSEKPKPDMKGILTDFPYIMGNIAFLPSVIRHSTWSELYSRILYGP
;
A
#
# COMPACT_ATOMS: atom_id res chain seq x y z
N MET A 1 -28.00 -35.65 -79.98
CA MET A 1 -28.53 -35.89 -78.62
C MET A 1 -27.35 -36.25 -77.74
N ASN A 2 -27.20 -35.56 -76.60
CA ASN A 2 -26.30 -35.87 -75.48
C ASN A 2 -24.88 -35.23 -75.49
N ASP A 3 -24.78 -33.92 -75.22
CA ASP A 3 -23.50 -33.27 -74.83
C ASP A 3 -23.66 -32.02 -73.93
N SER A 4 -24.87 -31.68 -73.47
CA SER A 4 -25.12 -30.52 -72.60
C SER A 4 -25.19 -30.84 -71.09
N ASN A 5 -25.08 -32.12 -70.71
CA ASN A 5 -25.18 -32.55 -69.30
C ASN A 5 -23.83 -32.76 -68.60
N GLN A 6 -22.71 -32.64 -69.30
CA GLN A 6 -21.39 -32.93 -68.71
C GLN A 6 -20.67 -31.68 -68.18
N TYR A 7 -20.92 -30.49 -68.76
CA TYR A 7 -20.34 -29.23 -68.27
C TYR A 7 -20.99 -28.71 -66.98
N SER A 8 -22.28 -29.00 -66.76
CA SER A 8 -23.00 -28.60 -65.53
C SER A 8 -22.61 -29.43 -64.30
N ALA A 9 -22.09 -30.64 -64.50
CA ALA A 9 -21.71 -31.55 -63.41
C ALA A 9 -20.29 -31.29 -62.87
N VAL A 10 -19.39 -30.71 -63.69
CA VAL A 10 -18.01 -30.37 -63.26
C VAL A 10 -17.99 -29.07 -62.44
N SER A 11 -18.76 -28.05 -62.84
CA SER A 11 -18.82 -26.78 -62.11
C SER A 11 -19.48 -26.90 -60.73
N GLN A 12 -20.44 -27.82 -60.56
CA GLN A 12 -21.05 -28.06 -59.24
C GLN A 12 -20.13 -28.86 -58.29
N LYS A 13 -19.22 -29.69 -58.80
CA LYS A 13 -18.28 -30.44 -57.94
C LYS A 13 -17.15 -29.55 -57.39
N GLU A 14 -16.65 -28.59 -58.16
CA GLU A 14 -15.64 -27.64 -57.64
C GLU A 14 -16.23 -26.68 -56.59
N ILE A 15 -17.48 -26.23 -56.74
CA ILE A 15 -18.13 -25.34 -55.75
C ILE A 15 -18.49 -26.08 -54.44
N GLN A 16 -18.70 -27.39 -54.50
CA GLN A 16 -19.09 -28.18 -53.33
C GLN A 16 -17.90 -28.72 -52.53
N THR A 17 -16.71 -28.83 -53.14
CA THR A 17 -15.50 -29.31 -52.45
C THR A 17 -14.82 -28.20 -51.64
N ASP A 18 -14.98 -26.93 -52.02
CA ASP A 18 -14.39 -25.78 -51.31
C ASP A 18 -15.19 -25.34 -50.05
N ASN A 19 -16.38 -25.89 -49.84
CA ASN A 19 -17.23 -25.57 -48.68
C ASN A 19 -17.15 -26.61 -47.55
N ALA A 20 -16.33 -27.65 -47.69
CA ALA A 20 -16.20 -28.72 -46.69
C ALA A 20 -15.12 -28.45 -45.62
N ASP A 21 -14.24 -27.47 -45.80
CA ASP A 21 -13.11 -27.16 -44.90
C ASP A 21 -13.30 -25.88 -44.05
N LEU A 22 -14.50 -25.31 -44.01
CA LEU A 22 -14.86 -24.25 -43.06
C LEU A 22 -15.59 -24.80 -41.84
N GLN A 23 -15.12 -25.93 -41.30
CA GLN A 23 -15.23 -26.13 -39.86
C GLN A 23 -14.36 -25.05 -39.21
N GLN A 24 -14.98 -23.90 -38.90
CA GLN A 24 -14.48 -23.04 -37.84
C GLN A 24 -14.09 -23.97 -36.69
N PRO A 25 -12.86 -23.89 -36.16
CA PRO A 25 -12.54 -24.64 -34.95
C PRO A 25 -13.64 -24.24 -33.98
N LYS A 26 -14.41 -25.24 -33.53
CA LYS A 26 -15.42 -25.09 -32.50
C LYS A 26 -14.63 -24.50 -31.34
N SER A 27 -14.63 -23.17 -31.23
CA SER A 27 -14.16 -22.49 -30.04
C SER A 27 -15.20 -22.90 -29.03
N GLU A 28 -14.91 -24.02 -28.38
CA GLU A 28 -15.30 -24.25 -27.02
C GLU A 28 -14.90 -22.96 -26.32
N SER A 29 -15.87 -22.05 -26.25
CA SER A 29 -15.78 -20.88 -25.45
C SER A 29 -15.59 -21.45 -24.07
N LEU A 30 -14.34 -21.49 -23.65
CA LEU A 30 -13.95 -21.46 -22.25
C LEU A 30 -14.55 -20.15 -21.70
N VAL A 31 -15.88 -20.10 -21.61
CA VAL A 31 -16.55 -19.29 -20.60
C VAL A 31 -15.90 -19.86 -19.35
N PRO A 32 -14.98 -19.12 -18.69
CA PRO A 32 -14.40 -19.61 -17.47
C PRO A 32 -15.61 -19.95 -16.61
N GLU A 33 -15.75 -21.21 -16.22
CA GLU A 33 -16.77 -21.65 -15.29
C GLU A 33 -16.82 -20.58 -14.20
N MET A 34 -17.92 -19.82 -14.16
CA MET A 34 -17.99 -18.62 -13.34
C MET A 34 -17.98 -19.13 -11.91
N VAL A 35 -16.77 -19.30 -11.35
CA VAL A 35 -16.56 -19.75 -9.99
C VAL A 35 -17.46 -18.87 -9.15
N ASP A 36 -18.46 -19.47 -8.50
CA ASP A 36 -19.43 -18.72 -7.71
C ASP A 36 -18.68 -18.13 -6.52
N VAL A 37 -18.13 -16.94 -6.73
CA VAL A 37 -17.31 -16.27 -5.74
C VAL A 37 -18.27 -15.84 -4.64
N ILE A 38 -18.24 -16.56 -3.52
CA ILE A 38 -19.07 -16.25 -2.36
C ILE A 38 -18.59 -14.92 -1.78
N TYR A 39 -19.29 -13.84 -2.12
CA TYR A 39 -19.09 -12.50 -1.56
C TYR A 39 -19.94 -12.29 -0.30
N ASP A 40 -19.48 -11.37 0.55
CA ASP A 40 -20.19 -10.86 1.72
C ASP A 40 -20.53 -11.90 2.81
N LYS A 41 -19.99 -13.12 2.72
CA LYS A 41 -20.30 -14.22 3.64
C LYS A 41 -19.05 -15.03 4.01
N GLY A 42 -19.11 -15.64 5.19
CA GLY A 42 -18.15 -16.64 5.65
C GLY A 42 -17.00 -16.09 6.51
N PRO A 43 -16.31 -16.99 7.21
CA PRO A 43 -15.28 -16.64 8.19
C PRO A 43 -14.07 -15.94 7.55
N ARG A 44 -13.79 -16.19 6.27
CA ARG A 44 -12.67 -15.57 5.54
C ARG A 44 -12.91 -14.08 5.27
N ALA A 45 -14.13 -13.68 4.93
CA ALA A 45 -14.48 -12.28 4.72
C ALA A 45 -14.39 -11.49 6.04
N LEU A 46 -14.85 -12.08 7.15
CA LEU A 46 -14.74 -11.48 8.49
C LEU A 46 -13.29 -11.42 8.96
N ALA A 47 -12.49 -12.46 8.72
CA ALA A 47 -11.05 -12.44 9.03
C ALA A 47 -10.35 -11.34 8.22
N ALA A 48 -10.61 -11.22 6.92
CA ALA A 48 -10.04 -10.15 6.10
C ALA A 48 -10.45 -8.74 6.58
N LEU A 49 -11.70 -8.59 7.06
CA LEU A 49 -12.19 -7.36 7.65
C LEU A 49 -11.43 -7.00 8.95
N LEU A 50 -11.31 -7.95 9.87
CA LEU A 50 -10.59 -7.76 11.13
C LEU A 50 -9.09 -7.53 10.90
N GLY A 51 -8.49 -8.25 9.95
CA GLY A 51 -7.09 -8.04 9.58
C GLY A 51 -6.85 -6.66 8.97
N GLY A 52 -7.76 -6.20 8.11
CA GLY A 52 -7.74 -4.84 7.57
C GLY A 52 -7.87 -3.79 8.68
N PHE A 53 -8.78 -4.01 9.63
CA PHE A 53 -8.96 -3.16 10.80
C PHE A 53 -7.66 -3.04 11.61
N PHE A 54 -6.99 -4.14 11.94
CA PHE A 54 -5.72 -4.09 12.69
C PHE A 54 -4.60 -3.42 11.89
N ALA A 55 -4.52 -3.65 10.58
CA ALA A 55 -3.58 -2.94 9.71
C ALA A 55 -3.84 -1.42 9.73
N SER A 56 -5.10 -1.01 9.70
CA SER A 56 -5.53 0.39 9.75
C SER A 56 -5.20 1.06 11.09
N VAL A 57 -5.44 0.36 12.21
CA VAL A 57 -4.99 0.79 13.55
C VAL A 57 -3.48 1.02 13.55
N ALA A 58 -2.69 0.02 13.14
CA ALA A 58 -1.23 0.03 13.21
C ALA A 58 -0.55 1.05 12.27
N THR A 59 -1.17 1.38 11.14
CA THR A 59 -0.57 2.29 10.15
C THR A 59 -1.08 3.71 10.32
N PHE A 60 -2.23 4.03 9.76
CA PHE A 60 -2.79 5.39 9.79
C PHE A 60 -3.08 5.86 11.22
N GLY A 61 -3.54 4.95 12.09
CA GLY A 61 -3.73 5.27 13.51
C GLY A 61 -2.43 5.67 14.22
N TYR A 62 -1.30 5.07 13.85
CA TYR A 62 0.01 5.45 14.39
C TYR A 62 0.52 6.78 13.81
N VAL A 63 0.26 7.06 12.53
CA VAL A 63 0.62 8.35 11.90
C VAL A 63 -0.02 9.52 12.65
N ASN A 64 -1.26 9.35 13.13
CA ASN A 64 -1.94 10.36 13.95
C ASN A 64 -1.22 10.67 15.28
N ALA A 65 -0.36 9.77 15.77
CA ALA A 65 0.44 10.01 16.97
C ALA A 65 1.70 10.84 16.73
N PHE A 66 1.96 11.29 15.49
CA PHE A 66 3.08 12.17 15.18
C PHE A 66 3.11 13.45 16.03
N GLY A 67 1.96 13.99 16.43
CA GLY A 67 1.91 15.18 17.29
C GLY A 67 2.68 15.04 18.61
N VAL A 68 2.69 13.83 19.20
CA VAL A 68 3.46 13.56 20.44
C VAL A 68 4.96 13.59 20.16
N TYR A 69 5.38 13.01 19.02
CA TYR A 69 6.77 13.07 18.57
C TYR A 69 7.22 14.50 18.28
N GLN A 70 6.38 15.29 17.59
CA GLN A 70 6.69 16.67 17.26
C GLN A 70 6.91 17.52 18.52
N ASP A 71 6.04 17.39 19.52
CA ASP A 71 6.19 18.08 20.80
C ASP A 71 7.49 17.64 21.52
N PHE A 72 7.75 16.33 21.59
CA PHE A 72 8.96 15.79 22.21
C PHE A 72 10.25 16.28 21.52
N TYR A 73 10.34 16.18 20.19
CA TYR A 73 11.52 16.63 19.43
C TYR A 73 11.75 18.13 19.55
N THR A 74 10.67 18.92 19.65
CA THR A 74 10.77 20.38 19.83
C THR A 74 11.33 20.71 21.21
N ARG A 75 10.85 20.06 22.27
CA ARG A 75 11.34 20.26 23.64
C ARG A 75 12.78 19.78 23.82
N PHE A 76 13.14 18.68 23.17
CA PHE A 76 14.50 18.15 23.20
C PHE A 76 15.50 19.03 22.43
N GLY A 77 15.02 19.88 21.52
CA GLY A 77 15.89 20.71 20.69
C GLY A 77 16.51 19.95 19.52
N THR A 78 15.85 18.91 19.01
CA THR A 78 16.35 18.09 17.89
C THR A 78 16.63 18.92 16.63
N SER A 79 15.76 19.87 16.30
CA SER A 79 15.86 20.79 15.15
C SER A 79 14.78 21.88 15.26
N SER A 80 14.70 22.78 14.27
CA SER A 80 13.59 23.76 14.24
C SER A 80 12.23 23.07 14.14
N PRO A 81 11.14 23.66 14.68
CA PRO A 81 9.79 23.09 14.56
C PRO A 81 9.36 22.82 13.12
N SER A 82 9.79 23.66 12.17
CA SER A 82 9.53 23.47 10.75
C SER A 82 10.29 22.28 10.15
N ALA A 83 11.54 22.05 10.56
CA ALA A 83 12.29 20.87 10.14
C ALA A 83 11.65 19.60 10.73
N ILE A 84 11.19 19.65 11.98
CA ILE A 84 10.52 18.53 12.63
C ILE A 84 9.22 18.16 11.91
N SER A 85 8.38 19.12 11.53
CA SER A 85 7.11 18.85 10.87
C SER A 85 7.26 18.15 9.50
N TRP A 86 8.42 18.28 8.85
CA TRP A 86 8.74 17.50 7.65
C TRP A 86 8.76 15.99 7.90
N ILE A 87 9.15 15.52 9.09
CA ILE A 87 9.18 14.08 9.41
C ILE A 87 7.77 13.49 9.25
N GLY A 88 6.77 14.07 9.92
CA GLY A 88 5.39 13.59 9.87
C GLY A 88 4.73 13.81 8.51
N SER A 89 5.04 14.92 7.84
CA SER A 89 4.50 15.23 6.51
C SER A 89 5.02 14.26 5.46
N THR A 90 6.33 13.95 5.49
CA THR A 90 6.97 12.94 4.64
C THR A 90 6.44 11.53 4.96
N GLN A 91 6.21 11.20 6.23
CA GLN A 91 5.62 9.92 6.63
C GLN A 91 4.24 9.72 6.00
N LEU A 92 3.36 10.72 6.11
CA LEU A 92 2.02 10.67 5.52
C LEU A 92 2.09 10.63 3.98
N PHE A 93 2.98 11.45 3.39
CA PHE A 93 3.20 11.45 1.94
C PHE A 93 3.57 10.06 1.42
N PHE A 94 4.60 9.41 1.98
CA PHE A 94 5.01 8.08 1.51
C PHE A 94 3.98 6.99 1.81
N MET A 95 3.22 7.10 2.90
CA MET A 95 2.12 6.19 3.16
C MET A 95 1.08 6.21 2.03
N LEU A 96 0.76 7.39 1.51
CA LEU A 96 -0.18 7.52 0.39
C LEU A 96 0.46 7.20 -0.96
N ALA A 97 1.68 7.70 -1.22
CA ALA A 97 2.39 7.52 -2.49
C ALA A 97 2.77 6.05 -2.75
N MET A 98 3.28 5.34 -1.74
CA MET A 98 3.57 3.90 -1.84
C MET A 98 2.30 3.06 -1.89
N GLY A 99 1.14 3.66 -1.58
CA GLY A 99 -0.15 3.02 -1.77
C GLY A 99 -0.44 2.67 -3.23
N LEU A 100 0.05 3.47 -4.19
CA LEU A 100 -0.09 3.14 -5.62
C LEU A 100 0.70 1.88 -5.98
N VAL A 101 1.94 1.78 -5.48
CA VAL A 101 2.80 0.60 -5.66
C VAL A 101 2.15 -0.62 -4.99
N GLY A 102 1.69 -0.46 -3.75
CA GLY A 102 1.02 -1.51 -3.01
C GLY A 102 -0.25 -2.00 -3.70
N GLY A 103 -1.10 -1.09 -4.18
CA GLY A 103 -2.32 -1.40 -4.91
C GLY A 103 -2.05 -2.18 -6.19
N LYS A 104 -1.10 -1.71 -7.01
CA LYS A 104 -0.69 -2.43 -8.23
C LYS A 104 -0.14 -3.82 -7.91
N LEU A 105 0.68 -3.96 -6.86
CA LEU A 105 1.16 -5.28 -6.43
C LEU A 105 0.02 -6.21 -5.95
N LEU A 106 -1.02 -5.67 -5.34
CA LEU A 106 -2.23 -6.43 -5.01
C LEU A 106 -2.94 -6.91 -6.29
N ASP A 107 -3.15 -6.01 -7.27
CA ASP A 107 -3.82 -6.34 -8.54
C ASP A 107 -3.07 -7.45 -9.30
N MET A 108 -1.74 -7.49 -9.16
CA MET A 108 -0.86 -8.52 -9.73
C MET A 108 -0.81 -9.83 -8.93
N GLY A 109 -1.56 -9.93 -7.83
CA GLY A 109 -1.63 -11.13 -6.99
C GLY A 109 -0.51 -11.27 -5.95
N TYR A 110 0.30 -10.24 -5.72
CA TYR A 110 1.41 -10.26 -4.75
C TYR A 110 1.02 -9.81 -3.33
N PHE A 111 -0.26 -9.63 -3.03
CA PHE A 111 -0.77 -9.11 -1.76
C PHE A 111 -0.05 -9.60 -0.49
N ARG A 112 0.10 -10.91 -0.31
CA ARG A 112 0.75 -11.49 0.88
C ARG A 112 2.21 -11.07 1.02
N HIS A 113 2.94 -11.02 -0.10
CA HIS A 113 4.34 -10.58 -0.11
C HIS A 113 4.42 -9.08 0.19
N THR A 114 3.52 -8.28 -0.39
CA THR A 114 3.47 -6.83 -0.18
C THR A 114 3.20 -6.46 1.28
N ILE A 115 2.15 -7.02 1.89
CA ILE A 115 1.83 -6.77 3.30
C ILE A 115 2.96 -7.26 4.21
N PHE A 116 3.53 -8.45 3.95
CA PHE A 116 4.61 -8.99 4.77
C PHE A 116 5.86 -8.12 4.71
N ILE A 117 6.33 -7.77 3.51
CA ILE A 117 7.49 -6.90 3.31
C ILE A 117 7.26 -5.53 3.93
N GLY A 118 6.08 -4.93 3.69
CA GLY A 118 5.69 -3.67 4.31
C GLY A 118 5.72 -3.73 5.83
N SER A 119 5.21 -4.82 6.42
CA SER A 119 5.17 -5.04 7.87
C SER A 119 6.58 -5.16 8.45
N VAL A 120 7.47 -5.90 7.80
CA VAL A 120 8.87 -6.04 8.22
C VAL A 120 9.58 -4.70 8.17
N ILE A 121 9.45 -3.95 7.07
CA ILE A 121 10.04 -2.61 6.93
C ILE A 121 9.50 -1.69 8.03
N TYR A 122 8.19 -1.65 8.21
CA TYR A 122 7.54 -0.76 9.18
C TYR A 122 7.99 -1.02 10.61
N VAL A 123 7.97 -2.29 11.04
CA VAL A 123 8.40 -2.69 12.39
C VAL A 123 9.89 -2.49 12.58
N PHE A 124 10.71 -2.82 11.57
CA PHE A 124 12.15 -2.57 11.62
C PHE A 124 12.43 -1.07 11.85
N CYS A 125 11.77 -0.20 11.09
CA CYS A 125 11.94 1.24 11.23
C CYS A 125 11.44 1.77 12.58
N LEU A 126 10.39 1.21 13.17
CA LEU A 126 9.96 1.52 14.54
C LEU A 126 11.03 1.16 15.57
N PHE A 127 11.66 -0.01 15.46
CA PHE A 127 12.77 -0.39 16.33
C PHE A 127 14.00 0.47 16.10
N MET A 128 14.32 0.83 14.85
CA MET A 128 15.41 1.76 14.55
C MET A 128 15.15 3.14 15.13
N LEU A 129 13.91 3.64 15.08
CA LEU A 129 13.52 4.89 15.71
C LEU A 129 13.74 4.85 17.23
N SER A 130 13.48 3.70 17.87
CA SER A 130 13.74 3.54 19.31
C SER A 130 15.21 3.62 19.71
N LEU A 131 16.13 3.42 18.75
CA LEU A 131 17.57 3.53 18.93
C LEU A 131 18.12 4.88 18.44
N ALA A 132 17.29 5.68 17.78
CA ALA A 132 17.70 6.96 17.23
C ALA A 132 18.05 7.91 18.37
N HIS A 133 19.18 8.60 18.22
CA HIS A 133 19.54 9.63 19.17
C HIS A 133 18.75 10.89 18.84
N ALA A 134 18.15 11.49 19.87
CA ALA A 134 17.28 12.65 19.69
C ALA A 134 18.02 13.92 19.23
N ASP A 135 19.35 13.94 19.24
CA ASP A 135 20.18 15.01 18.66
C ASP A 135 20.44 14.82 17.15
N LYS A 136 20.12 13.66 16.58
CA LYS A 136 20.38 13.33 15.16
C LYS A 136 19.08 13.33 14.36
N TYR A 137 18.68 14.50 13.86
CA TYR A 137 17.52 14.67 12.99
C TYR A 137 17.47 13.65 11.83
N TYR A 138 18.61 13.42 11.16
CA TYR A 138 18.69 12.51 10.02
C TYR A 138 18.28 11.07 10.37
N GLN A 139 18.65 10.56 11.54
CA GLN A 139 18.29 9.21 11.97
C GLN A 139 16.77 9.07 12.11
N ILE A 140 16.14 10.07 12.76
CA ILE A 140 14.70 10.13 12.97
C ILE A 140 13.96 10.30 11.64
N TYR A 141 14.44 11.19 10.77
CA TYR A 141 13.84 11.43 9.46
C TYR A 141 13.85 10.18 8.58
N LEU A 142 14.97 9.45 8.53
CA LEU A 142 15.07 8.22 7.77
C LEU A 142 14.18 7.10 8.32
N SER A 143 14.17 6.90 9.64
CA SER A 143 13.39 5.81 10.22
C SER A 143 11.90 6.13 10.20
N GLN A 144 11.49 7.31 10.66
CA GLN A 144 10.10 7.69 10.86
C GLN A 144 9.44 8.32 9.63
N GLY A 145 10.14 9.23 8.97
CA GLY A 145 9.62 9.91 7.78
C GLY A 145 9.60 8.96 6.59
N LEU A 146 10.77 8.49 6.18
CA LEU A 146 10.91 7.69 4.96
C LEU A 146 10.53 6.22 5.19
N GLY A 147 11.23 5.54 6.10
CA GLY A 147 11.12 4.09 6.28
C GLY A 147 9.73 3.64 6.74
N MET A 148 9.23 4.24 7.82
CA MET A 148 7.86 3.97 8.30
C MET A 148 6.80 4.43 7.30
N GLY A 149 7.00 5.54 6.59
CA GLY A 149 6.07 5.97 5.54
C GLY A 149 5.94 4.93 4.42
N ILE A 150 7.07 4.43 3.91
CA ILE A 150 7.09 3.38 2.88
C ILE A 150 6.45 2.09 3.39
N GLY A 151 6.86 1.63 4.57
CA GLY A 151 6.31 0.41 5.19
C GLY A 151 4.80 0.51 5.38
N ALA A 152 4.31 1.64 5.92
CA ALA A 152 2.88 1.87 6.12
C ALA A 152 2.11 1.92 4.80
N GLY A 153 2.66 2.52 3.74
CA GLY A 153 1.97 2.61 2.45
C GLY A 153 1.82 1.28 1.73
N LEU A 154 2.82 0.39 1.87
CA LEU A 154 2.73 -1.00 1.37
C LEU A 154 1.72 -1.85 2.15
N ILE A 155 1.29 -1.42 3.34
CA ILE A 155 0.31 -2.13 4.17
C ILE A 155 -1.09 -1.54 3.98
N TYR A 156 -1.24 -0.23 4.19
CA TYR A 156 -2.53 0.44 4.37
C TYR A 156 -3.42 0.35 3.13
N VAL A 157 -2.90 0.74 1.97
CA VAL A 157 -3.71 0.76 0.73
C VAL A 157 -4.09 -0.65 0.28
N PRO A 158 -3.18 -1.65 0.24
CA PRO A 158 -3.58 -3.03 -0.06
C PRO A 158 -4.59 -3.59 0.94
N ALA A 159 -4.46 -3.27 2.23
CA ALA A 159 -5.39 -3.71 3.27
C ALA A 159 -6.81 -3.14 3.10
N LEU A 160 -6.95 -1.93 2.55
CA LEU A 160 -8.24 -1.37 2.14
C LEU A 160 -8.73 -2.03 0.85
N ALA A 161 -7.88 -2.14 -0.16
CA ALA A 161 -8.27 -2.63 -1.47
C ALA A 161 -8.72 -4.11 -1.43
N ILE A 162 -8.09 -4.95 -0.60
CA ILE A 162 -8.46 -6.37 -0.46
C ILE A 162 -9.87 -6.57 0.10
N GLN A 163 -10.46 -5.57 0.77
CA GLN A 163 -11.85 -5.67 1.23
C GLN A 163 -12.81 -5.83 0.05
N SER A 164 -12.49 -5.25 -1.11
CA SER A 164 -13.31 -5.40 -2.32
C SER A 164 -13.29 -6.82 -2.92
N HIS A 165 -12.32 -7.66 -2.54
CA HIS A 165 -12.28 -9.08 -2.97
C HIS A 165 -13.24 -9.96 -2.17
N HIS A 166 -13.66 -9.51 -0.99
CA HIS A 166 -14.54 -10.25 -0.09
C HIS A 166 -15.93 -9.63 0.00
N TRP A 167 -16.03 -8.31 -0.14
CA TRP A 167 -17.27 -7.57 0.04
C TRP A 167 -17.69 -6.89 -1.27
N ARG A 168 -18.90 -7.19 -1.74
CA ARG A 168 -19.46 -6.62 -2.98
C ARG A 168 -20.67 -5.75 -2.67
N THR A 169 -21.68 -6.30 -2.00
CA THR A 169 -22.90 -5.57 -1.60
C THR A 169 -22.61 -4.64 -0.43
N HIS A 170 -21.86 -5.10 0.57
CA HIS A 170 -21.58 -4.33 1.79
C HIS A 170 -20.17 -3.71 1.79
N ARG A 171 -19.59 -3.50 0.61
CA ARG A 171 -18.21 -3.01 0.43
C ARG A 171 -17.96 -1.70 1.18
N ALA A 172 -18.86 -0.74 1.08
CA ALA A 172 -18.72 0.56 1.73
C ALA A 172 -18.74 0.44 3.26
N ALA A 173 -19.63 -0.40 3.80
CA ALA A 173 -19.71 -0.67 5.24
C ALA A 173 -18.44 -1.37 5.73
N ALA A 174 -17.96 -2.38 5.01
CA ALA A 174 -16.72 -3.09 5.32
C ALA A 174 -15.50 -2.15 5.31
N LEU A 175 -15.34 -1.33 4.27
CA LEU A 175 -14.29 -0.31 4.22
C LEU A 175 -14.42 0.71 5.37
N GLY A 176 -15.65 1.14 5.68
CA GLY A 176 -15.91 2.02 6.82
C GLY A 176 -15.43 1.42 8.14
N VAL A 177 -15.75 0.15 8.40
CA VAL A 177 -15.26 -0.57 9.58
C VAL A 177 -13.73 -0.63 9.59
N VAL A 178 -13.07 -0.91 8.48
CA VAL A 178 -11.60 -0.91 8.45
C VAL A 178 -11.03 0.48 8.76
N VAL A 179 -11.61 1.54 8.20
CA VAL A 179 -11.16 2.92 8.39
C VAL A 179 -11.39 3.40 9.83
N THR A 180 -12.42 2.94 10.54
CA THR A 180 -12.60 3.30 11.96
C THR A 180 -11.44 2.78 12.83
N GLY A 181 -10.70 1.76 12.38
CA GLY A 181 -9.44 1.33 13.00
C GLY A 181 -8.42 2.47 13.13
N SER A 182 -8.31 3.34 12.12
CA SER A 182 -7.44 4.53 12.17
C SER A 182 -7.79 5.44 13.35
N SER A 183 -9.08 5.61 13.63
CA SER A 183 -9.55 6.45 14.74
C SER A 183 -9.21 5.81 16.10
N LEU A 184 -9.40 4.49 16.23
CA LEU A 184 -9.03 3.78 17.46
C LEU A 184 -7.52 3.87 17.73
N GLY A 185 -6.69 3.63 16.71
CA GLY A 185 -5.24 3.80 16.81
C GLY A 185 -4.84 5.24 17.13
N GLY A 186 -5.55 6.22 16.54
CA GLY A 186 -5.36 7.65 16.80
C GLY A 186 -5.75 8.09 18.22
N ILE A 187 -6.39 7.24 19.02
CA ILE A 187 -6.62 7.46 20.45
C ILE A 187 -5.56 6.71 21.27
N ILE A 188 -5.33 5.43 20.95
CA ILE A 188 -4.43 4.55 21.71
C ILE A 188 -2.98 5.04 21.63
N PHE A 189 -2.46 5.28 20.44
CA PHE A 189 -1.03 5.58 20.25
C PHE A 189 -0.59 6.91 20.85
N PRO A 190 -1.31 8.04 20.66
CA PRO A 190 -0.90 9.30 21.28
C PRO A 190 -0.93 9.22 22.80
N VAL A 191 -1.97 8.61 23.40
CA VAL A 191 -2.08 8.47 24.86
C VAL A 191 -0.94 7.60 25.40
N MET A 192 -0.72 6.44 24.78
CA MET A 192 0.35 5.52 25.18
C MET A 192 1.73 6.16 25.05
N LEU A 193 2.03 6.81 23.91
CA LEU A 193 3.33 7.45 23.70
C LEU A 193 3.53 8.64 24.62
N ASN A 194 2.50 9.46 24.85
CA ASN A 194 2.61 10.62 25.73
C ASN A 194 2.93 10.19 27.17
N GLN A 195 2.27 9.15 27.67
CA GLN A 195 2.51 8.59 29.01
C GLN A 195 3.89 7.93 29.13
N LEU A 196 4.32 7.18 28.12
CA LEU A 196 5.58 6.45 28.19
C LEU A 196 6.79 7.36 27.95
N ILE A 197 6.72 8.28 26.99
CA ILE A 197 7.82 9.18 26.64
C ILE A 197 8.02 10.24 27.72
N ASN A 198 6.95 10.84 28.23
CA ASN A 198 7.05 11.87 29.28
C ASN A 198 7.06 11.30 30.71
N GLY A 199 6.81 10.00 30.86
CA GLY A 199 6.91 9.29 32.14
C GLY A 199 8.33 8.86 32.49
N SER A 200 8.44 7.94 33.45
CA SER A 200 9.73 7.40 33.94
C SER A 200 10.44 6.45 32.96
N VAL A 201 9.75 6.02 31.90
CA VAL A 201 10.21 5.01 30.94
C VAL A 201 11.10 5.62 29.85
N GLY A 202 10.80 6.85 29.45
CA GLY A 202 11.56 7.62 28.46
C GLY A 202 11.32 7.20 27.01
N PHE A 203 11.99 7.93 26.10
CA PHE A 203 11.76 7.83 24.65
C PHE A 203 11.98 6.43 24.08
N ALA A 204 13.17 5.85 24.29
CA ALA A 204 13.55 4.58 23.66
C ALA A 204 12.58 3.45 24.02
N TRP A 205 12.22 3.31 25.29
CA TRP A 205 11.29 2.28 25.73
C TRP A 205 9.84 2.58 25.37
N GLY A 206 9.43 3.86 25.36
CA GLY A 206 8.10 4.26 24.88
C GLY A 206 7.86 3.86 23.42
N VAL A 207 8.87 4.10 22.56
CA VAL A 207 8.82 3.69 21.15
C VAL A 207 8.90 2.16 21.01
N ARG A 208 9.68 1.44 21.84
CA ARG A 208 9.71 -0.04 21.79
C ARG A 208 8.37 -0.65 22.18
N ALA A 209 7.72 -0.15 23.22
CA ALA A 209 6.41 -0.63 23.64
C ALA A 209 5.39 -0.47 22.51
N SER A 210 5.40 0.67 21.83
CA SER A 210 4.55 0.90 20.67
C SER A 210 4.93 0.02 19.47
N ALA A 211 6.22 -0.28 19.28
CA ALA A 211 6.71 -1.20 18.25
C ALA A 211 6.23 -2.64 18.50
N PHE A 212 6.25 -3.12 19.73
CA PHE A 212 5.72 -4.44 20.08
C PHE A 212 4.21 -4.54 19.87
N LEU A 213 3.46 -3.49 20.23
CA LEU A 213 2.02 -3.44 19.95
C LEU A 213 1.74 -3.49 18.44
N ASN A 214 2.45 -2.67 17.66
CA ASN A 214 2.33 -2.69 16.19
C ASN A 214 2.72 -4.03 15.59
N LEU A 215 3.78 -4.67 16.08
CA LEU A 215 4.19 -6.00 15.66
C LEU A 215 3.06 -7.02 15.89
N GLY A 216 2.44 -7.02 17.07
CA GLY A 216 1.31 -7.90 17.38
C GLY A 216 0.12 -7.66 16.44
N LEU A 217 -0.27 -6.40 16.26
CA LEU A 217 -1.36 -6.01 15.34
C LEU A 217 -1.07 -6.41 13.90
N LEU A 218 0.16 -6.20 13.41
CA LEU A 218 0.56 -6.53 12.05
C LEU A 218 0.70 -8.05 11.84
N VAL A 219 1.15 -8.81 12.84
CA VAL A 219 1.14 -10.28 12.78
C VAL A 219 -0.29 -10.79 12.63
N LEU A 220 -1.23 -10.28 13.46
CA LEU A 220 -2.65 -10.62 13.32
C LEU A 220 -3.19 -10.21 11.95
N ALA A 221 -2.86 -9.01 11.47
CA ALA A 221 -3.28 -8.54 10.16
C ALA A 221 -2.77 -9.46 9.02
N ASN A 222 -1.50 -9.88 9.06
CA ASN A 222 -0.91 -10.78 8.07
C ASN A 222 -1.55 -12.18 8.07
N ILE A 223 -1.91 -12.71 9.24
CA ILE A 223 -2.55 -14.03 9.37
C ILE A 223 -4.01 -13.97 8.90
N LEU A 224 -4.72 -12.92 9.26
CA LEU A 224 -6.16 -12.80 9.02
C LEU A 224 -6.48 -12.36 7.58
N MET A 225 -5.67 -11.48 6.98
CA MET A 225 -5.91 -11.01 5.61
C MET A 225 -5.44 -12.05 4.58
N THR A 226 -6.40 -12.62 3.87
CA THR A 226 -6.13 -13.55 2.77
C THR A 226 -6.85 -13.08 1.51
N PRO A 227 -6.19 -13.05 0.33
CA PRO A 227 -6.87 -12.73 -0.90
C PRO A 227 -7.86 -13.83 -1.29
N ASN A 228 -9.00 -13.43 -1.87
CA ASN A 228 -9.97 -14.39 -2.38
C ASN A 228 -9.38 -15.16 -3.57
N GLN A 229 -9.22 -16.49 -3.42
CA GLN A 229 -8.53 -17.34 -4.39
C GLN A 229 -9.22 -17.36 -5.76
N ALA A 230 -10.54 -17.14 -5.81
CA ALA A 230 -11.31 -17.11 -7.05
C ALA A 230 -11.06 -15.86 -7.90
N LEU A 231 -10.55 -14.77 -7.30
CA LEU A 231 -10.14 -13.55 -8.01
C LEU A 231 -8.63 -13.53 -8.29
N ALA A 232 -7.84 -14.32 -7.55
CA ALA A 232 -6.38 -14.40 -7.69
C ALA A 232 -5.92 -15.38 -8.79
N SER A 233 -6.85 -16.09 -9.44
CA SER A 233 -6.61 -17.06 -10.51
C SER A 233 -6.50 -16.45 -11.91
N SER A 234 -6.76 -15.14 -12.08
CA SER A 234 -6.46 -14.45 -13.33
C SER A 234 -4.94 -14.37 -13.51
N GLU A 235 -4.45 -14.82 -14.66
CA GLU A 235 -3.05 -14.95 -15.06
C GLU A 235 -2.16 -13.85 -14.46
N LYS A 236 -1.13 -14.20 -13.66
CA LYS A 236 -0.29 -13.22 -12.94
C LYS A 236 0.64 -12.48 -13.91
N PRO A 237 0.39 -11.21 -14.29
CA PRO A 237 1.35 -10.48 -15.09
C PRO A 237 2.66 -10.31 -14.29
N LYS A 238 3.81 -10.37 -14.96
CA LYS A 238 5.11 -10.19 -14.30
C LYS A 238 5.24 -8.75 -13.79
N PRO A 239 5.79 -8.50 -12.59
CA PRO A 239 5.99 -7.16 -12.04
C PRO A 239 6.99 -6.37 -12.89
N ASP A 240 6.48 -5.51 -13.75
CA ASP A 240 7.28 -4.49 -14.42
C ASP A 240 7.54 -3.33 -13.45
N MET A 241 8.59 -3.49 -12.63
CA MET A 241 9.03 -2.46 -11.68
C MET A 241 9.34 -1.12 -12.36
N LYS A 242 9.75 -1.13 -13.65
CA LYS A 242 10.01 0.11 -14.40
C LYS A 242 8.69 0.80 -14.74
N GLY A 243 7.68 0.08 -15.23
CA GLY A 243 6.35 0.62 -15.48
C GLY A 243 5.60 1.10 -14.23
N ILE A 244 5.88 0.51 -13.05
CA ILE A 244 5.31 0.98 -11.76
C ILE A 244 5.93 2.31 -11.33
N LEU A 245 7.25 2.45 -11.44
CA LEU A 245 7.96 3.67 -11.05
C LEU A 245 7.90 4.79 -12.10
N THR A 246 7.46 4.49 -13.33
CA THR A 246 7.32 5.47 -14.43
C THR A 246 5.88 5.88 -14.74
N ASP A 247 4.90 5.46 -13.94
CA ASP A 247 3.50 5.84 -14.12
C ASP A 247 3.33 7.37 -14.03
N PHE A 248 2.72 8.01 -15.05
CA PHE A 248 2.57 9.46 -15.14
C PHE A 248 1.90 10.10 -13.89
N PRO A 249 0.87 9.50 -13.27
CA PRO A 249 0.31 9.98 -12.01
C PRO A 249 1.27 9.83 -10.81
N TYR A 250 2.08 8.76 -10.77
CA TYR A 250 3.09 8.52 -9.73
C TYR A 250 4.21 9.56 -9.79
N ILE A 251 4.70 9.83 -10.99
CA ILE A 251 5.74 10.83 -11.23
C ILE A 251 5.22 12.22 -10.85
N MET A 252 4.00 12.59 -11.23
CA MET A 252 3.40 13.88 -10.84
C MET A 252 3.27 14.03 -9.32
N GLY A 253 2.82 12.98 -8.61
CA GLY A 253 2.71 12.99 -7.15
C GLY A 253 4.06 13.13 -6.43
N ASN A 254 5.13 12.50 -6.94
CA ASN A 254 6.48 12.57 -6.37
C ASN A 254 7.26 13.82 -6.79
N ILE A 255 7.12 14.28 -8.04
CA ILE A 255 7.80 15.47 -8.56
C ILE A 255 7.22 16.76 -7.96
N ALA A 256 5.96 16.80 -7.54
CA ALA A 256 5.43 17.94 -6.79
C ALA A 256 6.12 18.14 -5.42
N PHE A 257 6.71 17.08 -4.84
CA PHE A 257 7.36 17.11 -3.54
C PHE A 257 8.84 17.56 -3.61
N LEU A 258 9.56 17.23 -4.69
CA LEU A 258 10.99 17.52 -4.86
C LEU A 258 11.38 19.03 -4.85
N PRO A 259 10.60 19.97 -5.41
CA PRO A 259 10.92 21.41 -5.39
C PRO A 259 10.92 22.03 -3.99
N SER A 260 10.28 21.39 -3.00
CA SER A 260 10.23 21.89 -1.62
C SER A 260 11.50 21.57 -0.81
N VAL A 261 12.17 20.48 -1.16
CA VAL A 261 13.39 19.97 -0.50
C VAL A 261 14.63 20.76 -0.92
N ILE A 262 14.73 21.15 -2.19
CA ILE A 262 15.91 21.86 -2.73
C ILE A 262 15.87 23.36 -2.40
N ARG A 263 14.67 23.92 -2.24
CA ARG A 263 14.49 25.33 -1.92
C ARG A 263 14.99 25.60 -0.49
N HIS A 264 14.68 24.79 0.51
CA HIS A 264 15.02 25.12 1.90
C HIS A 264 16.50 24.96 2.29
N SER A 265 17.26 24.04 1.68
CA SER A 265 18.70 23.90 1.94
C SER A 265 19.50 25.07 1.37
N THR A 266 19.13 25.55 0.19
CA THR A 266 19.82 26.65 -0.49
C THR A 266 19.54 28.02 0.15
N TRP A 267 18.31 28.28 0.63
CA TRP A 267 17.99 29.56 1.29
C TRP A 267 18.64 29.72 2.67
N SER A 268 18.83 28.64 3.44
CA SER A 268 19.49 28.73 4.76
C SER A 268 21.00 28.97 4.66
N GLU A 269 21.67 28.39 3.65
CA GLU A 269 23.07 28.69 3.33
C GLU A 269 23.26 30.09 2.71
N LEU A 270 22.32 30.55 1.90
CA LEU A 270 22.33 31.91 1.34
C LEU A 270 22.09 32.97 2.41
N TYR A 271 21.12 32.77 3.31
CA TYR A 271 20.84 33.72 4.41
C TYR A 271 22.00 33.83 5.40
N SER A 272 22.65 32.70 5.74
CA SER A 272 23.80 32.71 6.64
C SER A 272 25.01 33.42 6.02
N ARG A 273 25.28 33.20 4.73
CA ARG A 273 26.36 33.91 4.01
C ARG A 273 26.11 35.41 3.83
N ILE A 274 24.85 35.83 3.67
CA ILE A 274 24.48 37.25 3.52
C ILE A 274 24.54 38.00 4.85
N LEU A 275 24.16 37.36 5.97
CA LEU A 275 24.12 38.02 7.28
C LEU A 275 25.45 37.98 8.03
N TYR A 276 26.28 36.96 7.82
CA TYR A 276 27.49 36.75 8.62
C TYR A 276 28.81 36.85 7.85
N GLY A 277 28.76 37.03 6.52
CA GLY A 277 29.97 37.06 5.68
C GLY A 277 30.70 35.71 5.62
N PRO A 278 31.71 35.57 4.75
CA PRO A 278 32.50 34.34 4.64
C PRO A 278 33.32 34.03 5.90
#